data_AF-A0A0D2XNH9-F1
#
_entry.id   AF-A0A0D2XNH9-F1
#
_cell.length_a   1.000
_cell.length_b   1.000
_cell.length_c   1.000
_cell.angle_alpha   90.00
_cell.angle_beta   90.00
_cell.angle_gamma   90.00
#
_symmetry.space_group_name_H-M   'P 1'
#
loop_
_entity.id
_entity.type
_entity.pdbx_description
1 polymer ?
#
loop_
_entity_poly.entity_id
_entity_poly.type
_entity_poly.pdbx_seq_one_letter_code
_entity_poly.pdbx_strand_id
1 'polypeptide(L)'
;MKGVYAPHPIFLDRAWYPFSEIDAAFNAGRDHSTSGPGSPFDQLNEHNHKGTSWYFNSEFAGLMWRRWLGYAQLDGRGKHGGRANEGRERGGKTEEMNENSSGRLCLRGMLVHPIKFEHPSEKP
;
A
#
# COMPACT_ATOMS: atom_id res chain seq x y z
N MET A 1 -22.00 21.90 -5.56
CA MET A 1 -20.59 22.23 -5.33
C MET A 1 -19.77 21.42 -6.34
N LYS A 2 -19.13 22.04 -7.34
CA LYS A 2 -18.13 21.35 -8.18
C LYS A 2 -16.77 21.57 -7.52
N GLY A 3 -16.38 20.66 -6.64
CA GLY A 3 -15.03 20.67 -6.08
C GLY A 3 -14.03 20.30 -7.16
N VAL A 4 -12.99 21.13 -7.33
CA VAL A 4 -11.82 20.73 -8.10
C VAL A 4 -11.04 19.75 -7.23
N TYR A 5 -11.18 18.46 -7.50
CA TYR A 5 -10.38 17.43 -6.86
C TYR A 5 -8.98 17.43 -7.49
N ALA A 6 -7.95 17.76 -6.71
CA ALA A 6 -6.58 17.46 -7.09
C ALA A 6 -6.32 15.98 -6.75
N PRO A 7 -6.11 15.10 -7.75
CA PRO A 7 -5.81 13.71 -7.48
C PRO A 7 -4.47 13.61 -6.77
N HIS A 8 -4.50 13.13 -5.53
CA HIS A 8 -3.28 12.81 -4.80
C HIS A 8 -2.81 11.42 -5.23
N PRO A 9 -1.54 11.22 -5.61
CA PRO A 9 -1.06 9.92 -6.04
C PRO A 9 -1.19 8.88 -4.92
N ILE A 10 -1.89 7.78 -5.20
CA ILE A 10 -1.95 6.59 -4.35
C ILE A 10 -1.22 5.47 -5.08
N PHE A 11 -0.34 4.78 -4.37
CA PHE A 11 0.45 3.68 -4.93
C PHE A 11 -0.13 2.34 -4.53
N LEU A 12 0.10 1.35 -5.39
CA LEU A 12 -0.32 -0.03 -5.17
C LEU A 12 0.91 -0.92 -5.00
N ASP A 13 0.75 -1.93 -4.18
CA ASP A 13 1.79 -2.86 -3.78
C ASP A 13 2.09 -3.92 -4.86
N ARG A 14 1.22 -4.01 -5.87
CA ARG A 14 1.26 -4.96 -6.99
C ARG A 14 0.72 -4.35 -8.27
N ALA A 15 1.12 -4.94 -9.39
CA ALA A 15 0.43 -4.76 -10.65
C ALA A 15 -0.88 -5.55 -10.63
N TRP A 16 -2.00 -4.85 -10.79
CA TRP A 16 -3.30 -5.48 -10.99
C TRP A 16 -3.45 -5.83 -12.47
N TYR A 17 -3.29 -7.10 -12.78
CA TYR A 17 -3.41 -7.60 -14.14
C TYR A 17 -4.15 -8.96 -14.16
N PRO A 18 -5.22 -9.10 -14.95
CA PRO A 18 -5.73 -8.11 -15.93
C PRO A 18 -6.31 -6.85 -15.28
N PHE A 19 -6.34 -5.73 -16.03
CA PHE A 19 -6.86 -4.44 -15.52
C PHE A 19 -8.33 -4.51 -15.08
N SER A 20 -9.08 -5.53 -15.48
CA SER A 20 -10.43 -5.78 -14.95
C SER A 20 -10.42 -6.10 -13.44
N GLU A 21 -9.31 -6.60 -12.88
CA GLU A 21 -9.23 -6.91 -11.45
C GLU A 21 -9.22 -5.64 -10.59
N ILE A 22 -8.50 -4.58 -11.00
CA ILE A 22 -8.51 -3.32 -10.24
C ILE A 22 -9.86 -2.62 -10.35
N ASP A 23 -10.51 -2.71 -11.52
CA ASP A 23 -11.86 -2.18 -11.72
C ASP A 23 -12.88 -2.90 -10.85
N ALA A 24 -12.84 -4.24 -10.81
CA ALA A 24 -13.68 -5.03 -9.92
C ALA A 24 -13.37 -4.81 -8.43
N ALA A 25 -12.14 -4.45 -8.06
CA ALA A 25 -11.80 -4.18 -6.67
C ALA A 25 -12.26 -2.79 -6.20
N PHE A 26 -12.12 -1.77 -7.06
CA PHE A 26 -12.29 -0.36 -6.66
C PHE A 26 -13.51 0.33 -7.27
N ASN A 27 -14.18 -0.27 -8.26
CA ASN A 27 -15.38 0.25 -8.93
C ASN A 27 -16.58 -0.73 -8.92
N ALA A 28 -16.58 -1.76 -8.06
CA ALA A 28 -17.63 -2.81 -8.04
C ALA A 28 -18.95 -2.43 -7.35
N GLY A 29 -19.05 -1.26 -6.73
CA GLY A 29 -20.31 -0.83 -6.13
C GLY A 29 -21.41 -0.72 -7.17
N ARG A 30 -22.67 -0.84 -6.74
CA ARG A 30 -23.83 -0.64 -7.63
C ARG A 30 -23.71 0.71 -8.35
N ASP A 31 -23.83 0.68 -9.67
CA ASP A 31 -23.66 1.87 -10.53
C ASP A 31 -22.31 2.59 -10.31
N HIS A 32 -21.26 1.83 -9.98
CA HIS A 32 -19.93 2.33 -9.60
C HIS A 32 -19.92 3.26 -8.37
N SER A 33 -20.90 3.09 -7.49
CA SER A 33 -20.97 3.80 -6.21
C SER A 33 -19.77 3.46 -5.32
N THR A 34 -19.24 4.46 -4.63
CA THR A 34 -18.22 4.26 -3.58
C THR A 34 -18.83 3.82 -2.25
N SER A 35 -20.16 3.83 -2.09
CA SER A 35 -20.85 3.46 -0.86
C SER A 35 -21.85 2.32 -1.05
N GLY A 36 -22.12 1.58 0.03
CA GLY A 36 -23.10 0.50 0.08
C GLY A 36 -22.49 -0.87 -0.24
N PRO A 37 -23.30 -1.94 -0.23
CA PRO A 37 -22.83 -3.30 -0.47
C PRO A 37 -22.11 -3.43 -1.81
N GLY A 38 -20.96 -4.11 -1.81
CA GLY A 38 -20.10 -4.30 -2.98
C GLY A 38 -19.23 -3.11 -3.38
N SER A 39 -19.34 -1.97 -2.69
CA SER A 39 -18.47 -0.81 -2.95
C SER A 39 -17.03 -1.06 -2.49
N PRO A 40 -16.04 -0.25 -2.92
CA PRO A 40 -14.66 -0.33 -2.40
C PRO A 40 -14.55 -0.15 -0.88
N PHE A 41 -15.52 0.54 -0.27
CA PHE A 41 -15.56 0.82 1.17
C PHE A 41 -16.59 -0.05 1.91
N ASP A 42 -17.15 -1.07 1.25
CA ASP A 42 -17.89 -2.13 1.93
C ASP A 42 -16.93 -2.96 2.79
N GLN A 43 -17.34 -3.33 4.00
CA GLN A 43 -16.56 -4.10 4.96
C GLN A 43 -16.00 -5.40 4.36
N LEU A 44 -16.75 -6.02 3.44
CA LEU A 44 -16.31 -7.23 2.73
C LEU A 44 -15.18 -6.96 1.72
N ASN A 45 -15.05 -5.73 1.22
CA ASN A 45 -14.10 -5.33 0.19
C ASN A 45 -12.92 -4.49 0.71
N GLU A 46 -12.97 -4.01 1.96
CA GLU A 46 -11.90 -3.19 2.56
C GLU A 46 -10.51 -3.85 2.49
N HIS A 47 -10.45 -5.18 2.41
CA HIS A 47 -9.20 -5.93 2.25
C HIS A 47 -8.43 -5.56 0.97
N ASN A 48 -9.11 -5.08 -0.08
CA ASN A 48 -8.48 -4.61 -1.30
C ASN A 48 -7.55 -3.41 -1.04
N HIS A 49 -7.86 -2.61 -0.02
CA HIS A 49 -7.06 -1.47 0.38
C HIS A 49 -5.77 -1.82 1.13
N LYS A 50 -5.57 -3.08 1.57
CA LYS A 50 -4.34 -3.49 2.26
C LYS A 50 -3.08 -3.23 1.45
N GLY A 51 -3.17 -3.43 0.13
CA GLY A 51 -2.10 -3.20 -0.83
C GLY A 51 -2.00 -1.76 -1.35
N THR A 52 -2.71 -0.80 -0.76
CA THR A 52 -2.69 0.60 -1.23
C THR A 52 -1.83 1.46 -0.30
N SER A 53 -1.25 2.57 -0.77
CA SER A 53 -0.55 3.51 0.13
C SER A 53 -1.52 4.27 1.04
N TRP A 54 -2.82 4.23 0.75
CA TRP A 54 -3.83 5.03 1.44
C TRP A 54 -5.09 4.22 1.74
N TYR A 55 -5.44 4.15 3.02
CA TYR A 55 -6.73 3.79 3.64
C TYR A 55 -6.42 3.31 5.07
N PHE A 56 -7.40 3.31 5.99
CA PHE A 56 -7.12 2.91 7.37
C PHE A 56 -6.67 1.44 7.51
N ASN A 57 -7.11 0.57 6.61
CA ASN A 57 -6.73 -0.83 6.55
C ASN A 57 -5.49 -1.08 5.67
N SER A 58 -4.71 -0.04 5.35
CA SER A 58 -3.49 -0.17 4.54
C SER A 58 -2.34 -0.81 5.33
N GLU A 59 -1.85 -1.94 4.83
CA GLU A 59 -0.64 -2.58 5.33
C GLU A 59 0.60 -2.06 4.57
N PHE A 60 0.43 -1.72 3.29
CA PHE A 60 1.51 -1.25 2.41
C PHE A 60 2.08 0.12 2.82
N ALA A 61 1.25 1.05 3.32
CA ALA A 61 1.69 2.37 3.76
C ALA A 61 2.83 2.29 4.78
N GLY A 62 2.64 1.49 5.84
CA GLY A 62 3.61 1.35 6.92
C GLY A 62 4.88 0.64 6.48
N LEU A 63 4.75 -0.41 5.65
CA LEU A 63 5.89 -1.12 5.09
C LEU A 63 6.78 -0.16 4.30
N MET A 64 6.18 0.60 3.38
CA MET A 64 6.91 1.55 2.53
C MET A 64 7.54 2.68 3.33
N TRP A 65 6.82 3.25 4.33
CA TRP A 65 7.35 4.29 5.20
C TRP A 65 8.59 3.83 5.97
N ARG A 66 8.51 2.67 6.63
CA ARG A 66 9.63 2.14 7.42
C ARG A 66 10.82 1.75 6.55
N ARG A 67 10.57 1.21 5.35
CA ARG A 67 11.65 0.97 4.37
C ARG A 67 12.31 2.27 3.92
N TRP A 68 11.54 3.34 3.72
CA TRP A 68 12.09 4.65 3.38
C TRP A 68 12.93 5.26 4.51
N LEU A 69 12.55 5.04 5.77
CA LEU A 69 13.37 5.38 6.95
C LEU A 69 14.65 4.53 7.09
N GLY A 70 14.82 3.48 6.28
CA GLY A 70 15.99 2.60 6.30
C GLY A 70 15.85 1.40 7.26
N TYR A 71 14.64 1.07 7.69
CA TYR A 71 14.39 -0.18 8.43
C TYR A 71 14.16 -1.34 7.46
N ALA A 72 14.74 -2.49 7.81
CA ALA A 72 14.40 -3.74 7.16
C ALA A 72 12.95 -4.13 7.52
N GLN A 73 12.18 -4.59 6.55
CA GLN A 73 10.77 -4.96 6.73
C GLN A 73 10.50 -6.28 6.00
N LEU A 74 9.62 -7.11 6.57
CA LEU A 74 9.09 -8.28 5.86
C LEU A 74 8.25 -7.81 4.67
N ASP A 75 8.63 -8.28 3.48
CA ASP A 75 8.03 -7.93 2.22
C ASP A 75 7.64 -9.21 1.47
N GLY A 76 6.36 -9.58 1.62
CA GLY A 76 5.74 -10.73 0.96
C GLY A 76 5.00 -10.37 -0.33
N ARG A 77 5.17 -9.14 -0.84
CA ARG A 77 4.43 -8.69 -1.99
C ARG A 77 4.89 -9.39 -3.26
N GLY A 78 3.92 -9.82 -4.05
CA GLY A 78 4.09 -10.51 -5.32
C GLY A 78 2.92 -10.26 -6.25
N LYS A 79 2.69 -11.16 -7.23
CA LYS A 79 1.60 -11.02 -8.21
C LYS A 79 0.22 -10.82 -7.56
N HIS A 80 -0.01 -11.43 -6.41
CA HIS A 80 -1.28 -11.39 -5.68
C HIS A 80 -1.29 -10.40 -4.51
N GLY A 81 -0.20 -9.64 -4.34
CA GLY A 81 -0.01 -8.76 -3.19
C GLY A 81 0.62 -9.47 -2.02
N GLY A 82 0.99 -8.67 -1.02
CA GLY A 82 1.58 -9.17 0.22
C GLY A 82 0.70 -8.87 1.42
N ARG A 83 0.79 -9.71 2.44
CA ARG A 83 0.27 -9.42 3.77
C ARG A 83 1.37 -8.89 4.66
N ALA A 84 0.99 -8.09 5.65
CA ALA A 84 1.88 -7.65 6.70
C ALA A 84 2.53 -8.85 7.40
N ASN A 85 3.82 -8.71 7.72
CA ASN A 85 4.62 -9.70 8.44
C ASN A 85 4.81 -11.05 7.71
N GLU A 86 4.58 -11.10 6.40
CA GLU A 86 4.89 -12.27 5.57
C GLU A 86 6.02 -11.96 4.57
N GLY A 87 6.61 -13.01 3.99
CA GLY A 87 7.62 -12.90 2.95
C GLY A 87 9.05 -12.90 3.47
N ARG A 88 9.93 -12.21 2.75
CA ARG A 88 11.36 -12.10 3.09
C ARG A 88 11.68 -10.70 3.60
N GLU A 89 12.63 -10.60 4.50
CA GLU A 89 13.13 -9.32 4.95
C GLU A 89 13.79 -8.56 3.80
N ARG A 90 13.39 -7.30 3.62
CA ARG A 90 13.89 -6.40 2.56
C ARG A 90 14.23 -5.01 3.09
N GLY A 91 15.17 -4.36 2.43
CA GLY A 91 15.66 -3.03 2.79
C GLY A 91 16.66 -3.07 3.95
N GLY A 92 16.78 -1.96 4.66
CA GLY A 92 17.76 -1.83 5.72
C GLY A 92 19.18 -1.65 5.20
N LYS A 93 20.08 -1.27 6.11
CA LYS A 93 21.47 -0.92 5.78
C LYS A 93 22.18 -2.00 4.96
N THR A 94 22.01 -3.27 5.31
CA THR A 94 22.71 -4.39 4.65
C THR A 94 22.28 -4.57 3.19
N GLU A 95 20.98 -4.57 2.88
CA GLU A 95 20.52 -4.71 1.50
C GLU A 95 20.75 -3.41 0.71
N GLU A 96 20.59 -2.24 1.32
CA GLU A 96 20.71 -0.95 0.63
C GLU A 96 22.17 -0.55 0.33
N MET A 97 23.15 -1.05 1.10
CA MET A 97 24.58 -0.82 0.84
C MET A 97 25.22 -1.86 -0.09
N ASN A 98 24.50 -2.92 -0.47
CA ASN A 98 25.03 -3.92 -1.39
C ASN A 98 25.26 -3.30 -2.78
N GLU A 99 26.42 -3.55 -3.40
CA GLU A 99 26.77 -3.02 -4.72
C GLU A 99 25.77 -3.42 -5.83
N ASN A 100 25.08 -4.55 -5.65
CA ASN A 100 24.04 -5.03 -6.58
C ASN A 100 22.64 -4.48 -6.26
N SER A 101 22.51 -3.59 -5.27
CA SER A 101 21.24 -2.98 -4.86
C SER A 101 20.94 -1.71 -5.65
N SER A 102 19.66 -1.35 -5.72
CA SER A 102 19.25 -0.02 -6.21
C SER A 102 19.55 1.11 -5.21
N GLY A 103 20.05 0.77 -4.01
CA GLY A 103 20.29 1.73 -2.93
C GLY A 103 19.03 2.06 -2.14
N ARG A 104 19.09 3.20 -1.42
CA ARG A 104 17.96 3.71 -0.62
C ARG A 104 16.75 4.03 -1.48
N LEU A 105 15.56 3.79 -0.93
CA LEU A 105 14.30 4.05 -1.60
C LEU A 105 14.08 5.55 -1.87
N CYS A 106 13.88 5.93 -3.13
CA CYS A 106 13.44 7.28 -3.50
C CYS A 106 11.94 7.28 -3.80
N LEU A 107 11.16 7.99 -2.98
CA LEU A 107 9.70 8.08 -3.13
C LEU A 107 9.29 9.41 -3.78
N ARG A 108 8.30 9.34 -4.67
CA ARG A 108 7.61 10.52 -5.18
C ARG A 108 6.59 11.01 -4.16
N GLY A 109 6.15 12.26 -4.30
CA GLY A 109 5.05 12.79 -3.50
C GLY A 109 3.79 11.92 -3.66
N MET A 110 3.24 11.46 -2.54
CA MET A 110 2.10 10.56 -2.52
C MET A 110 1.24 10.73 -1.27
N LEU A 111 0.00 10.27 -1.35
CA LEU A 111 -0.87 10.17 -0.20
C LEU A 111 -0.62 8.85 0.53
N VAL A 112 -0.27 8.97 1.82
CA VAL A 112 0.01 7.83 2.70
C VAL A 112 -0.98 7.85 3.87
N HIS A 113 -1.52 6.70 4.25
CA HIS A 113 -2.27 6.61 5.50
C HIS A 113 -1.34 6.89 6.70
N PRO A 114 -1.76 7.66 7.72
CA PRO A 114 -0.91 7.96 8.87
C PRO A 114 -0.34 6.71 9.54
N ILE A 115 0.96 6.75 9.84
CA ILE A 115 1.68 5.66 10.49
C ILE A 115 1.74 5.93 11.98
N LYS A 116 1.21 4.99 12.77
CA LYS A 116 1.14 5.12 14.24
C LYS A 116 2.48 4.93 14.92
N PHE A 117 3.33 4.06 14.37
CA PHE A 117 4.62 3.65 14.93
C PHE A 117 5.68 3.62 13.84
N GLU A 118 6.72 4.42 14.02
CA GLU A 118 7.80 4.56 13.03
C GLU A 118 8.87 3.48 13.25
N HIS A 119 9.30 3.29 14.49
CA HIS A 119 10.30 2.27 14.78
C HIS A 119 9.66 0.87 14.79
N PRO A 120 10.23 -0.15 14.11
CA PRO A 120 9.64 -1.49 14.05
C PRO A 120 9.46 -2.19 15.41
N SER A 121 10.18 -1.76 16.44
CA SER A 121 10.05 -2.30 17.80
C SER A 121 8.96 -1.63 18.64
N GLU A 122 8.42 -0.49 18.19
CA GLU A 122 7.31 0.16 18.88
C GLU A 122 6.04 -0.67 18.70
N LYS A 123 5.29 -0.79 19.79
CA LYS A 123 4.00 -1.48 19.83
C LYS A 123 2.91 -0.48 20.23
N PRO A 124 1.63 -0.74 19.91
CA PRO A 124 0.52 -0.10 20.57
C PRO A 124 0.55 -0.28 22.09
#